data_AF-A0A7C4GJB6-F1
#
_entry.id   AF-A0A7C4GJB6-F1
#
_cell.length_a   1.000
_cell.length_b   1.000
_cell.length_c   1.000
_cell.angle_alpha   90.00
_cell.angle_beta   90.00
_cell.angle_gamma   90.00
#
_symmetry.space_group_name_H-M   'P 1'
#
loop_
_entity.id
_entity.type
_entity.pdbx_description
1 polymer ?
#
loop_
_entity_poly.entity_id
_entity_poly.type
_entity_poly.pdbx_seq_one_letter_code
_entity_poly.pdbx_strand_id
1 'polypeptide(L)'
;MAGILYVYTFTTGPVTLMLIDLTEANGPVVGIAAGLGLLLGDSLLSILVREVLSDEIYLLAEDGRMKSLLSRIPASMRKKGFKVILSCILIALPLPTELGVVLLSSIKDLPRVKLLALILSLHLIGILSIIALAQVI
;
A
#
# COMPACT_ATOMS: atom_id res chain seq x y z
N MET A 1 3.05 18.18 1.83
CA MET A 1 3.36 17.52 0.54
C MET A 1 4.26 16.30 0.72
N ALA A 2 5.29 16.34 1.58
CA ALA A 2 6.13 15.18 1.89
C ALA A 2 5.30 13.90 2.16
N GLY A 3 4.30 13.95 3.06
CA GLY A 3 3.41 12.81 3.29
C GLY A 3 2.75 12.22 2.04
N ILE A 4 2.22 13.07 1.14
CA ILE A 4 1.57 12.61 -0.10
C ILE A 4 2.58 11.92 -1.02
N LEU A 5 3.80 12.45 -1.10
CA LEU A 5 4.88 11.89 -1.92
C LEU A 5 5.45 10.60 -1.32
N TYR A 6 5.27 10.33 -0.03
CA TYR A 6 5.76 9.08 0.57
C TYR A 6 5.10 7.84 -0.03
N VAL A 7 3.84 7.98 -0.45
CA VAL A 7 2.96 6.89 -0.90
C VAL A 7 3.50 6.17 -2.13
N TYR A 8 4.17 6.90 -3.02
CA TYR A 8 4.68 6.33 -4.26
C TYR A 8 6.05 5.69 -4.06
N THR A 9 6.21 4.46 -4.52
CA THR A 9 7.37 3.59 -4.21
C THR A 9 8.72 4.23 -4.57
N PHE A 10 8.76 5.00 -5.67
CA PHE A 10 9.97 5.68 -6.12
C PHE A 10 10.33 6.91 -5.27
N THR A 11 9.36 7.50 -4.58
CA THR A 11 9.56 8.70 -3.76
C THR A 11 9.61 8.38 -2.27
N THR A 12 9.23 7.17 -1.83
CA THR A 12 9.27 6.73 -0.43
C THR A 12 10.66 6.92 0.19
N GLY A 13 11.73 6.49 -0.50
CA GLY A 13 13.12 6.61 -0.03
C GLY A 13 13.54 8.05 0.30
N PRO A 14 13.59 8.97 -0.70
CA PRO A 14 13.99 10.36 -0.45
C PRO A 14 13.04 11.10 0.49
N VAL A 15 11.74 10.81 0.47
CA VAL A 15 10.77 11.44 1.37
C VAL A 15 10.95 10.98 2.82
N THR A 16 11.38 9.74 3.05
CA THR A 16 11.68 9.24 4.41
C THR A 16 12.76 10.08 5.07
N LEU A 17 13.86 10.35 4.36
CA LEU A 17 14.94 11.21 4.85
C LEU A 17 14.43 12.63 5.14
N MET A 18 13.68 13.19 4.19
CA MET A 18 13.08 14.51 4.36
C MET A 18 12.14 14.59 5.58
N LEU A 19 11.39 13.53 5.87
CA LEU A 19 10.49 13.47 7.04
C LEU A 19 11.25 13.38 8.36
N ILE A 20 12.37 12.66 8.40
CA ILE A 20 13.23 12.59 9.59
C ILE A 20 13.77 14.00 9.90
N ASP A 21 14.41 14.64 8.92
CA ASP A 21 14.98 15.99 9.08
C ASP A 21 13.91 17.03 9.49
N LEU A 22 12.73 16.99 8.86
CA LEU A 22 11.65 17.93 9.18
C LEU A 22 11.09 17.73 10.59
N THR A 23 11.03 16.48 11.07
CA THR A 23 10.48 16.16 12.39
C THR A 23 11.46 16.54 13.49
N GLU A 24 12.77 16.38 13.28
CA GLU A 24 13.79 16.89 14.20
C GLU A 24 13.74 18.42 14.31
N ALA A 25 13.62 19.13 13.17
CA ALA A 25 13.67 20.58 13.16
C ALA A 25 12.41 21.28 13.72
N ASN A 26 11.23 20.66 13.58
CA ASN A 26 9.95 21.31 13.87
C ASN A 26 9.11 20.59 14.94
N GLY A 27 9.63 19.50 15.48
CA GLY A 27 8.95 18.69 16.49
C GLY A 27 7.80 17.83 15.95
N PRO A 28 7.05 17.17 16.86
CA PRO A 28 6.11 16.10 16.51
C PRO A 28 4.90 16.55 15.68
N VAL A 29 4.58 17.85 15.66
CA VAL A 29 3.46 18.41 14.88
C VAL A 29 3.64 18.17 13.38
N VAL A 30 4.88 18.25 12.89
CA VAL A 30 5.19 18.01 11.48
C VAL A 30 5.07 16.54 11.11
N GLY A 31 5.42 15.63 12.02
CA GLY A 31 5.18 14.20 11.86
C GLY A 31 3.68 13.88 11.71
N ILE A 32 2.82 14.52 12.51
CA ILE A 32 1.36 14.35 12.41
C ILE A 32 0.82 14.89 11.08
N ALA A 33 1.24 16.09 10.67
CA ALA A 33 0.84 16.67 9.40
C ALA A 33 1.32 15.85 8.18
N ALA A 34 2.51 15.27 8.27
CA ALA A 34 3.03 14.33 7.29
C ALA A 34 2.21 13.03 7.24
N GLY A 35 1.85 12.46 8.40
CA GLY A 35 1.00 11.28 8.47
C GLY A 35 -0.38 11.50 7.86
N LEU A 36 -0.98 12.68 8.05
CA LEU A 36 -2.24 13.06 7.37
C LEU A 36 -2.04 13.21 5.85
N GLY A 37 -0.93 13.80 5.43
CA GLY A 37 -0.58 13.90 4.01
C GLY A 37 -0.43 12.53 3.35
N LEU A 38 0.19 11.57 4.03
CA LEU A 38 0.25 10.17 3.58
C LEU A 38 -1.14 9.59 3.40
N LEU A 39 -2.00 9.73 4.42
CA LEU A 39 -3.36 9.23 4.41
C LEU A 39 -4.14 9.66 3.16
N LEU A 40 -4.03 10.95 2.85
CA LEU A 40 -4.67 11.58 1.69
C LEU A 40 -4.03 11.10 0.39
N GLY A 41 -2.70 11.05 0.34
CA GLY A 41 -1.98 10.57 -0.84
C GLY A 41 -2.31 9.12 -1.17
N ASP A 42 -2.35 8.23 -0.18
CA ASP A 42 -2.63 6.81 -0.36
C ASP A 42 -4.07 6.55 -0.79
N SER A 43 -5.01 7.29 -0.19
CA SER A 43 -6.40 7.27 -0.62
C SER A 43 -6.56 7.73 -2.08
N LEU A 44 -5.84 8.78 -2.49
CA LEU A 44 -5.89 9.28 -3.87
C LEU A 44 -5.20 8.33 -4.86
N LEU A 45 -4.00 7.84 -4.52
CA LEU A 45 -3.22 6.95 -5.38
C LEU A 45 -3.94 5.61 -5.58
N SER A 46 -4.50 5.03 -4.52
CA SER A 46 -5.25 3.78 -4.61
C SER A 46 -6.51 3.91 -5.48
N ILE A 47 -7.18 5.06 -5.47
CA ILE A 47 -8.30 5.34 -6.39
C ILE A 47 -7.78 5.49 -7.83
N LEU A 48 -6.75 6.29 -8.05
CA LEU A 48 -6.20 6.57 -9.38
C LEU A 48 -5.69 5.29 -10.05
N VAL A 49 -4.90 4.50 -9.32
CA VAL A 49 -4.37 3.23 -9.81
C VAL A 49 -5.46 2.20 -9.99
N ARG A 50 -6.47 2.16 -9.11
CA ARG A 50 -7.62 1.30 -9.36
C ARG A 50 -8.29 1.68 -10.68
N GLU A 51 -8.52 2.94 -10.97
CA GLU A 51 -9.15 3.33 -12.25
C GLU A 51 -8.24 3.07 -13.46
N VAL A 52 -6.94 3.39 -13.37
CA VAL A 52 -6.00 3.26 -14.50
C VAL A 52 -5.57 1.80 -14.74
N LEU A 53 -5.21 1.07 -13.69
CA LEU A 53 -4.68 -0.30 -13.80
C LEU A 53 -5.77 -1.38 -13.77
N SER A 54 -7.01 -1.13 -13.31
CA SER A 54 -8.02 -2.21 -13.29
C SER A 54 -8.31 -2.75 -14.68
N ASP A 55 -8.39 -1.88 -15.68
CA ASP A 55 -8.67 -2.28 -17.06
C ASP A 55 -7.47 -3.04 -17.66
N GLU A 56 -6.24 -2.56 -17.41
CA GLU A 56 -5.02 -3.23 -17.85
C GLU A 56 -4.83 -4.60 -17.19
N ILE A 57 -5.05 -4.69 -15.88
CA ILE A 57 -4.98 -5.95 -15.12
C ILE A 57 -6.06 -6.92 -15.59
N TYR A 58 -7.28 -6.42 -15.89
CA TYR A 58 -8.36 -7.24 -16.44
C TYR A 58 -7.98 -7.82 -17.81
N LEU A 59 -7.51 -6.98 -18.72
CA LEU A 59 -7.05 -7.40 -20.05
C LEU A 59 -5.90 -8.40 -19.95
N LEU A 60 -4.94 -8.17 -19.05
CA LEU A 60 -3.82 -9.08 -18.83
C LEU A 60 -4.29 -10.40 -18.22
N ALA A 61 -5.26 -10.39 -17.31
CA ALA A 61 -5.84 -11.59 -16.73
C ALA A 61 -6.69 -12.38 -17.73
N GLU A 62 -7.25 -11.72 -18.74
CA GLU A 62 -8.00 -12.38 -19.82
C GLU A 62 -7.10 -13.00 -20.90
N ASP A 63 -5.85 -12.54 -21.01
CA ASP A 63 -4.86 -13.09 -21.93
C ASP A 63 -4.67 -14.61 -21.74
N GLY A 64 -4.64 -15.34 -22.84
CA GLY A 64 -4.59 -16.81 -22.83
C GLY A 64 -3.33 -17.38 -22.18
N ARG A 65 -2.19 -16.68 -22.26
CA ARG A 65 -0.94 -17.11 -21.62
C ARG A 65 -1.01 -16.85 -20.12
N MET A 66 -1.56 -15.70 -19.73
CA MET A 66 -1.75 -15.38 -18.32
C MET A 66 -2.76 -16.33 -17.64
N LYS A 67 -3.88 -16.66 -18.30
CA LYS A 67 -4.83 -17.68 -17.81
C LYS A 67 -4.16 -19.04 -17.58
N SER A 68 -3.26 -19.45 -18.49
CA SER A 68 -2.50 -20.70 -18.37
C SER A 68 -1.49 -20.66 -17.21
N LEU A 69 -0.91 -19.50 -16.92
CA LEU A 69 -0.02 -19.32 -15.75
C LEU A 69 -0.81 -19.29 -14.45
N LEU A 70 -1.92 -18.54 -14.41
CA LEU A 70 -2.79 -18.43 -13.23
C LEU A 70 -3.43 -19.78 -12.86
N SER A 71 -3.71 -20.65 -13.84
CA SER A 71 -4.26 -21.98 -13.57
C SER A 71 -3.24 -22.93 -12.91
N ARG A 72 -1.94 -22.64 -13.02
CA ARG A 72 -0.86 -23.38 -12.33
C ARG A 72 -0.69 -22.95 -10.87
N ILE A 73 -1.35 -21.86 -10.44
CA ILE A 73 -1.27 -21.40 -9.06
C ILE A 73 -1.90 -22.44 -8.14
N PRO A 74 -1.16 -22.92 -7.11
CA PRO A 74 -1.66 -23.89 -6.14
C PRO A 74 -3.00 -23.47 -5.54
N ALA A 75 -3.93 -24.42 -5.36
CA ALA A 75 -5.22 -24.14 -4.72
C ALA A 75 -5.08 -23.50 -3.33
N SER A 76 -3.99 -23.80 -2.61
CA SER A 76 -3.67 -23.17 -1.31
C SER A 76 -3.48 -21.65 -1.42
N MET A 77 -2.86 -21.16 -2.50
CA MET A 77 -2.62 -19.73 -2.73
C MET A 77 -3.89 -19.00 -3.21
N ARG A 78 -4.91 -19.74 -3.67
CA ARG A 78 -6.23 -19.17 -4.03
C ARG A 78 -7.14 -18.98 -2.82
N LYS A 79 -6.79 -19.55 -1.65
CA LYS A 79 -7.58 -19.42 -0.41
C LYS A 79 -7.61 -17.97 0.06
N LYS A 80 -8.76 -17.55 0.60
CA LYS A 80 -8.98 -16.21 1.18
C LYS A 80 -7.87 -15.82 2.17
N GLY A 81 -7.48 -16.72 3.07
CA GLY A 81 -6.44 -16.45 4.07
C GLY A 81 -5.09 -16.09 3.46
N PHE A 82 -4.64 -16.83 2.44
CA PHE A 82 -3.38 -16.54 1.75
C PHE A 82 -3.44 -15.19 1.03
N LYS A 83 -4.55 -14.90 0.32
CA LYS A 83 -4.75 -13.61 -0.33
C LYS A 83 -4.70 -12.44 0.65
N VAL A 84 -5.32 -12.58 1.82
CA VAL A 84 -5.29 -11.55 2.87
C VAL A 84 -3.86 -11.33 3.37
N ILE A 85 -3.15 -12.40 3.72
CA ILE A 85 -1.76 -12.30 4.22
C ILE A 85 -0.87 -11.64 3.17
N LEU A 86 -0.93 -12.11 1.91
CA LEU A 86 -0.12 -11.56 0.84
C LEU A 86 -0.45 -10.09 0.57
N SER A 87 -1.74 -9.72 0.58
CA SER A 87 -2.16 -8.33 0.41
C SER A 87 -1.64 -7.44 1.54
N CYS A 88 -1.71 -7.90 2.80
CA CYS A 88 -1.15 -7.18 3.93
C CYS A 88 0.36 -6.98 3.79
N ILE A 89 1.09 -8.00 3.33
CA ILE A 89 2.54 -7.90 3.07
C ILE A 89 2.78 -6.84 1.99
N LEU A 90 2.08 -6.92 0.85
CA LEU A 90 2.22 -5.96 -0.26
C LEU A 90 1.91 -4.52 0.15
N ILE A 91 0.92 -4.30 1.02
CA ILE A 91 0.52 -2.98 1.50
C ILE A 91 1.50 -2.45 2.57
N ALA A 92 2.05 -3.32 3.42
CA ALA A 92 2.95 -2.92 4.51
C ALA A 92 4.39 -2.63 4.03
N LEU A 93 4.81 -3.26 2.94
CA LEU A 93 6.12 -3.03 2.32
C LEU A 93 6.08 -1.76 1.45
N PRO A 94 7.26 -1.16 1.16
CA PRO A 94 7.41 -0.18 0.09
C PRO A 94 7.34 -0.91 -1.27
N LEU A 95 6.23 -1.60 -1.49
CA LEU A 95 5.82 -2.25 -2.71
C LEU A 95 4.62 -1.47 -3.27
N PRO A 96 4.19 -1.76 -4.51
CA PRO A 96 2.98 -1.15 -5.04
C PRO A 96 1.79 -1.59 -4.18
N THR A 97 1.32 -0.71 -3.30
CA THR A 97 0.20 -0.94 -2.36
C THR A 97 -1.05 -1.34 -3.13
N GLU A 98 -1.12 -0.94 -4.39
CA GLU A 98 -2.24 -1.13 -5.29
C GLU A 98 -2.37 -2.57 -5.75
N LEU A 99 -1.26 -3.32 -5.84
CA LEU A 99 -1.31 -4.77 -6.04
C LEU A 99 -1.98 -5.47 -4.86
N GLY A 100 -1.68 -5.00 -3.64
CA GLY A 100 -2.33 -5.48 -2.42
C GLY A 100 -3.81 -5.11 -2.37
N VAL A 101 -4.17 -3.87 -2.74
CA VAL A 101 -5.58 -3.44 -2.83
C VAL A 101 -6.35 -4.24 -3.87
N VAL A 102 -5.79 -4.45 -5.06
CA VAL A 102 -6.40 -5.27 -6.12
C VAL A 102 -6.58 -6.70 -5.65
N LEU A 103 -5.57 -7.30 -5.03
CA LEU A 103 -5.64 -8.67 -4.51
C LEU A 103 -6.70 -8.81 -3.40
N LEU A 104 -6.78 -7.84 -2.47
CA LEU A 104 -7.78 -7.83 -1.40
C LEU A 104 -9.20 -7.57 -1.95
N SER A 105 -9.33 -6.74 -2.99
CA SER A 105 -10.59 -6.48 -3.68
C SER A 105 -11.11 -7.69 -4.46
N SER A 106 -10.22 -8.63 -4.85
CA SER A 106 -10.60 -9.91 -5.46
C SER A 106 -11.31 -10.86 -4.49
N ILE A 107 -11.33 -10.56 -3.19
CA ILE A 107 -12.01 -11.33 -2.17
C ILE A 107 -13.48 -10.89 -2.14
N LYS A 108 -14.38 -11.79 -2.52
CA LYS A 108 -15.82 -11.57 -2.44
C LYS A 108 -16.23 -11.22 -0.99
N ASP A 109 -17.15 -10.25 -0.88
CA ASP A 109 -17.81 -9.84 0.38
C ASP A 109 -16.91 -9.15 1.41
N LEU A 110 -15.78 -8.55 1.00
CA LEU A 110 -15.01 -7.67 1.88
C LEU A 110 -15.60 -6.24 1.87
N PRO A 111 -16.10 -5.73 3.00
CA PRO A 111 -16.66 -4.38 3.04
C PRO A 111 -15.56 -3.33 2.85
N ARG A 112 -15.83 -2.34 1.99
CA ARG A 112 -14.87 -1.28 1.61
C ARG A 112 -14.29 -0.53 2.82
N VAL A 113 -15.10 -0.30 3.86
CA VAL A 113 -14.66 0.36 5.09
C VAL A 113 -13.60 -0.46 5.83
N LYS A 114 -13.72 -1.79 5.88
CA LYS A 114 -12.71 -2.65 6.51
C LYS A 114 -11.42 -2.69 5.69
N LEU A 115 -11.53 -2.71 4.37
CA LEU A 115 -10.39 -2.60 3.45
C LEU A 115 -9.62 -1.29 3.70
N LEU A 116 -10.32 -0.16 3.68
CA LEU A 116 -9.71 1.15 3.93
C LEU A 116 -9.08 1.24 5.32
N ALA A 117 -9.78 0.79 6.36
CA ALA A 117 -9.24 0.79 7.73
C ALA A 117 -7.99 -0.08 7.87
N LEU A 118 -7.93 -1.22 7.17
CA LEU A 118 -6.76 -2.10 7.16
C LEU A 118 -5.57 -1.41 6.49
N ILE A 119 -5.75 -0.87 5.28
CA ILE A 119 -4.71 -0.14 4.55
C ILE A 119 -4.16 1.01 5.41
N LEU A 120 -5.06 1.77 6.03
CA LEU A 120 -4.71 2.87 6.95
C LEU A 120 -3.81 2.41 8.08
N SER A 121 -4.21 1.30 8.72
CA SER A 121 -3.51 0.76 9.88
C SER A 121 -2.13 0.27 9.49
N LEU A 122 -2.00 -0.40 8.34
CA LEU A 122 -0.72 -0.89 7.83
C LEU A 122 0.23 0.25 7.49
N HIS A 123 -0.24 1.27 6.79
CA HIS A 123 0.56 2.46 6.48
C HIS A 123 1.05 3.18 7.75
N LEU A 124 0.17 3.33 8.72
CA LEU A 124 0.52 3.94 10.00
C LEU A 124 1.59 3.12 10.73
N ILE A 125 1.42 1.80 10.81
CA ILE A 125 2.41 0.89 11.41
C ILE A 125 3.74 0.97 10.66
N GLY A 126 3.74 0.98 9.33
CA GLY A 126 4.95 1.05 8.52
C GLY A 126 5.76 2.31 8.80
N ILE A 127 5.11 3.48 8.78
CA ILE A 127 5.78 4.75 9.09
C ILE A 127 6.25 4.83 10.53
N LEU A 128 5.41 4.44 11.49
CA LEU A 128 5.82 4.44 12.90
C LEU A 128 7.02 3.52 13.13
N SER A 129 7.07 2.38 12.45
CA SER A 129 8.20 1.45 12.52
C SER A 129 9.48 2.08 11.96
N ILE A 130 9.38 2.82 10.85
CA ILE A 130 10.53 3.53 10.25
C ILE A 130 11.03 4.65 11.16
N ILE A 131 10.12 5.46 11.72
CA ILE A 131 10.47 6.53 12.67
C ILE A 131 11.12 5.92 13.92
N ALA A 132 10.55 4.86 14.48
CA ALA A 132 11.09 4.19 15.66
C ALA A 132 12.49 3.61 15.39
N LEU A 133 12.69 2.98 14.22
CA LEU A 133 14.00 2.45 13.83
C LEU A 133 15.03 3.59 13.66
N ALA A 134 14.63 4.71 13.06
CA ALA A 134 15.49 5.87 12.87
C ALA A 134 15.91 6.54 14.20
N GLN A 135 15.14 6.38 15.28
CA GLN A 135 15.51 6.89 16.61
C GLN A 135 16.45 5.97 17.39
N VAL A 136 16.58 4.71 16.97
CA VAL A 136 17.41 3.70 17.66
C VAL A 136 18.80 3.58 17.03
N ILE A 137 18.93 3.91 15.74
CA ILE A 137 20.19 3.89 14.96
C ILE A 137 20.87 5.24 15.08
#